data_AF-A0A2D7M3R5-F1
#
_entry.id   AF-A0A2D7M3R5-F1
#
_cell.length_a   1.000
_cell.length_b   1.000
_cell.length_c   1.000
_cell.angle_alpha   90.00
_cell.angle_beta   90.00
_cell.angle_gamma   90.00
#
_symmetry.space_group_name_H-M   'P 1'
#
loop_
_entity.id
_entity.type
_entity.pdbx_description
1 polymer ?
#
loop_
_entity_poly.entity_id
_entity_poly.type
_entity_poly.pdbx_seq_one_letter_code
_entity_poly.pdbx_strand_id
1 'polypeptide(L)'
;MDHQRRQFMLTAALGAAAASTSALHASQEADDSASLSWGKTRFAVNIEMWGLGGGPAQDRIRAAAKLGYPAVEFWPWRNKDLDQIRIACDETGIEVAQFTAWPFNPGMNDPKNHDRIGKEIAESIQAAKKIGARKMTVIAGNDQPGMTQEQMHENVITGLKKWAPMAEDAGVMLILEPMNIRVDHKGHCLYGSPEAVRICREVGSPMVKINWDLYHMQITEGDLCRRMREGWDQVGYLQLADNPGRREPGTGEIDYSRVFKEAWDLGYRDFIGLECSPTDGNAERATERVKAADVW
;
A
#
# COMPACT_ATOMS: atom_id res chain seq x y z
N MET A 1 26.91 81.22 1.25
CA MET A 1 28.16 80.59 0.84
C MET A 1 27.97 79.09 1.01
N ASP A 2 27.77 78.23 0.02
CA ASP A 2 27.52 78.35 -1.42
C ASP A 2 26.82 77.04 -1.86
N HIS A 3 26.14 77.06 -3.00
CA HIS A 3 25.08 76.19 -3.54
C HIS A 3 25.35 74.66 -3.58
N GLN A 4 24.41 73.78 -3.18
CA GLN A 4 23.33 73.13 -3.97
C GLN A 4 23.70 72.34 -5.27
N ARG A 5 23.41 71.03 -5.22
CA ARG A 5 22.80 70.13 -6.25
C ARG A 5 23.61 69.63 -7.47
N ARG A 6 23.76 68.29 -7.57
CA ARG A 6 23.02 67.42 -8.53
C ARG A 6 23.24 65.90 -8.25
N GLN A 7 22.14 65.14 -8.31
CA GLN A 7 22.00 63.69 -8.14
C GLN A 7 22.25 62.90 -9.45
N PHE A 8 22.67 61.63 -9.34
CA PHE A 8 21.97 60.42 -9.85
C PHE A 8 22.83 59.18 -9.51
N MET A 9 22.50 58.33 -8.51
CA MET A 9 21.53 57.21 -8.49
C MET A 9 21.76 56.12 -9.55
N LEU A 10 22.41 55.02 -9.12
CA LEU A 10 22.07 53.63 -9.49
C LEU A 10 22.83 52.67 -8.56
N THR A 11 22.31 52.49 -7.35
CA THR A 11 22.68 51.37 -6.47
C THR A 11 21.50 50.42 -6.49
N ALA A 12 21.59 49.34 -7.26
CA ALA A 12 20.62 48.26 -7.21
C ALA A 12 20.91 47.40 -5.98
N ALA A 13 20.10 47.59 -4.93
CA ALA A 13 19.93 46.65 -3.83
C ALA A 13 18.57 45.96 -4.00
N LEU A 14 18.61 44.71 -4.45
CA LEU A 14 17.55 43.70 -4.42
C LEU A 14 18.35 42.40 -4.26
N GLY A 15 18.26 41.61 -3.22
CA GLY A 15 17.16 41.27 -2.33
C GLY A 15 17.50 39.83 -1.92
N ALA A 16 17.84 39.61 -0.65
CA ALA A 16 18.07 38.27 -0.14
C ALA A 16 16.68 37.59 -0.06
N ALA A 17 16.40 36.73 -1.03
CA ALA A 17 15.21 35.90 -1.05
C ALA A 17 15.59 34.47 -1.45
N ALA A 18 15.22 33.53 -0.57
CA ALA A 18 14.99 32.12 -0.85
C ALA A 18 16.15 31.30 -1.44
N ALA A 19 17.08 30.88 -0.58
CA ALA A 19 17.75 29.60 -0.77
C ALA A 19 16.79 28.48 -0.33
N SER A 20 15.86 28.13 -1.21
CA SER A 20 14.99 26.96 -1.05
C SER A 20 14.89 26.23 -2.37
N THR A 21 14.98 24.90 -2.26
CA THR A 21 14.53 23.90 -3.25
C THR A 21 15.25 23.93 -4.61
N SER A 22 16.42 23.33 -4.68
CA SER A 22 16.96 22.82 -5.97
C SER A 22 17.84 21.57 -5.83
N ALA A 23 17.92 20.95 -4.64
CA ALA A 23 18.77 19.78 -4.40
C ALA A 23 18.00 18.43 -4.39
N LEU A 24 16.79 18.39 -4.94
CA LEU A 24 15.98 17.16 -5.04
C LEU A 24 15.34 17.05 -6.43
N HIS A 25 16.12 17.16 -7.50
CA HIS A 25 15.71 16.78 -8.86
C HIS A 25 16.95 16.39 -9.66
N ALA A 26 17.59 15.31 -9.23
CA ALA A 26 18.58 14.59 -10.02
C ALA A 26 18.75 13.18 -9.46
N SER A 27 17.65 12.43 -9.38
CA SER A 27 17.75 10.97 -9.46
C SER A 27 17.58 10.62 -10.94
N GLN A 28 18.68 10.15 -11.52
CA GLN A 28 18.78 9.44 -12.79
C GLN A 28 17.45 8.83 -13.25
N GLU A 29 17.07 9.14 -14.49
CA GLU A 29 16.26 8.24 -15.31
C GLU A 29 16.97 6.90 -15.30
N ALA A 30 16.54 6.03 -14.39
CA ALA A 30 16.91 4.64 -14.42
C ALA A 30 16.32 4.08 -15.71
N ASP A 31 17.14 3.33 -16.43
CA ASP A 31 16.74 2.54 -17.58
C ASP A 31 15.68 1.52 -17.12
N ASP A 32 14.41 1.93 -17.16
CA ASP A 32 13.21 1.21 -16.70
C ASP A 32 12.85 0.03 -17.62
N SER A 33 13.76 -0.37 -18.51
CA SER A 33 13.57 -1.47 -19.45
C SER A 33 14.34 -2.74 -19.08
N ALA A 34 14.92 -2.81 -17.88
CA ALA A 34 15.39 -4.08 -17.33
C ALA A 34 14.24 -5.09 -17.45
N SER A 35 14.40 -6.05 -18.38
CA SER A 35 13.36 -6.94 -18.83
C SER A 35 12.71 -7.62 -17.62
N LEU A 36 11.53 -7.16 -17.24
CA LEU A 36 10.73 -7.89 -16.26
C LEU A 36 10.53 -9.29 -16.86
N SER A 37 10.82 -10.33 -16.08
CA SER A 37 10.47 -11.71 -16.45
C SER A 37 8.95 -11.94 -16.51
N TRP A 38 8.20 -10.91 -16.11
CA TRP A 38 6.76 -10.75 -16.07
C TRP A 38 6.36 -9.55 -16.92
N GLY A 39 5.06 -9.33 -17.17
CA GLY A 39 4.56 -8.24 -18.02
C GLY A 39 4.94 -6.83 -17.53
N LYS A 40 4.23 -5.82 -17.99
CA LYS A 40 4.54 -4.41 -17.63
C LYS A 40 4.34 -4.12 -16.15
N THR A 41 3.55 -4.95 -15.45
CA THR A 41 3.22 -4.77 -14.03
C THR A 41 4.06 -5.70 -13.14
N ARG A 42 4.54 -5.15 -12.03
CA ARG A 42 5.23 -5.92 -10.98
C ARG A 42 4.20 -6.46 -9.99
N PHE A 43 4.05 -7.77 -9.89
CA PHE A 43 3.09 -8.38 -8.96
C PHE A 43 3.76 -8.93 -7.70
N ALA A 44 3.06 -8.82 -6.57
CA ALA A 44 3.37 -9.56 -5.36
C ALA A 44 2.25 -10.57 -5.10
N VAL A 45 2.58 -11.86 -5.02
CA VAL A 45 1.55 -12.88 -4.84
C VAL A 45 1.22 -13.09 -3.36
N ASN A 46 -0.06 -13.22 -3.03
CA ASN A 46 -0.46 -13.54 -1.69
C ASN A 46 -0.29 -15.04 -1.39
N ILE A 47 0.68 -15.40 -0.54
CA ILE A 47 1.00 -16.81 -0.30
C ILE A 47 -0.06 -17.56 0.53
N GLU A 48 -1.01 -16.83 1.12
CA GLU A 48 -2.12 -17.42 1.88
C GLU A 48 -3.29 -17.82 0.96
N MET A 49 -3.46 -17.16 -0.18
CA MET A 49 -4.62 -17.37 -1.08
C MET A 49 -4.28 -18.01 -2.42
N TRP A 50 -3.04 -17.86 -2.90
CA TRP A 50 -2.70 -18.23 -4.29
C TRP A 50 -2.56 -19.74 -4.57
N GLY A 51 -2.87 -20.60 -3.61
CA GLY A 51 -2.81 -22.05 -3.82
C GLY A 51 -1.38 -22.61 -3.96
N LEU A 52 -0.41 -22.04 -3.22
CA LEU A 52 1.01 -22.43 -3.25
C LEU A 52 1.35 -23.66 -2.38
N GLY A 53 0.34 -24.47 -2.04
CA GLY A 53 0.43 -25.58 -1.09
C GLY A 53 0.18 -25.16 0.37
N GLY A 54 0.06 -26.14 1.27
CA GLY A 54 -0.27 -25.94 2.69
C GLY A 54 0.92 -25.93 3.65
N GLY A 55 2.14 -25.80 3.12
CA GLY A 55 3.38 -25.84 3.92
C GLY A 55 3.68 -24.54 4.67
N PRO A 56 4.79 -24.52 5.43
CA PRO A 56 5.34 -23.32 6.05
C PRO A 56 5.51 -22.16 5.05
N ALA A 57 5.54 -20.92 5.56
CA ALA A 57 5.57 -19.72 4.72
C ALA A 57 6.78 -19.69 3.77
N GLN A 58 7.97 -20.05 4.24
CA GLN A 58 9.19 -20.11 3.44
C GLN A 58 9.10 -21.06 2.23
N ASP A 59 8.33 -22.15 2.34
CA ASP A 59 8.17 -23.09 1.23
C ASP A 59 7.20 -22.54 0.18
N ARG A 60 6.16 -21.84 0.63
CA ARG A 60 5.23 -21.12 -0.25
C ARG A 60 5.90 -19.95 -0.94
N ILE A 61 6.82 -19.25 -0.28
CA ILE A 61 7.68 -18.22 -0.87
C ILE A 61 8.56 -18.81 -1.99
N ARG A 62 9.21 -19.94 -1.74
CA ARG A 62 9.97 -20.66 -2.78
C ARG A 62 9.08 -21.12 -3.93
N ALA A 63 7.84 -21.53 -3.64
CA ALA A 63 6.87 -21.88 -4.68
C ALA A 63 6.45 -20.67 -5.53
N ALA A 64 6.21 -19.50 -4.92
CA ALA A 64 5.96 -18.25 -5.62
C ALA A 64 7.12 -17.88 -6.55
N ALA A 65 8.36 -17.97 -6.06
CA ALA A 65 9.55 -17.70 -6.86
C ALA A 65 9.67 -18.66 -8.06
N LYS A 66 9.31 -19.94 -7.91
CA LYS A 66 9.29 -20.93 -9.02
C LYS A 66 8.25 -20.58 -10.10
N LEU A 67 7.14 -19.96 -9.73
CA LEU A 67 6.17 -19.40 -10.68
C LEU A 67 6.67 -18.10 -11.35
N GLY A 68 7.80 -17.58 -10.88
CA GLY A 68 8.49 -16.41 -11.41
C GLY A 68 8.11 -15.09 -10.75
N TYR A 69 7.29 -15.10 -9.69
CA TYR A 69 6.89 -13.85 -9.03
C TYR A 69 8.11 -13.15 -8.39
N PRO A 70 8.24 -11.81 -8.56
CA PRO A 70 9.33 -11.05 -7.96
C PRO A 70 9.08 -10.67 -6.50
N ALA A 71 7.84 -10.78 -6.03
CA ALA A 71 7.48 -10.45 -4.66
C ALA A 71 6.33 -11.32 -4.11
N VAL A 72 6.19 -11.29 -2.79
CA VAL A 72 5.09 -11.89 -2.03
C VAL A 72 4.50 -10.91 -1.03
N GLU A 73 3.27 -11.20 -0.61
CA GLU A 73 2.62 -10.62 0.55
C GLU A 73 1.91 -11.71 1.38
N PHE A 74 1.60 -11.43 2.65
CA PHE A 74 0.97 -12.41 3.54
C PHE A 74 0.35 -11.86 4.82
N TRP A 75 -0.43 -12.72 5.49
CA TRP A 75 -0.91 -12.52 6.87
C TRP A 75 -1.00 -13.85 7.65
N PRO A 76 -1.10 -13.76 8.99
CA PRO A 76 -0.36 -12.82 9.83
C PRO A 76 1.12 -13.22 9.90
N TRP A 77 1.99 -12.34 10.43
CA TRP A 77 3.42 -12.65 10.60
C TRP A 77 3.74 -13.44 11.89
N ARG A 78 2.92 -13.27 12.95
CA ARG A 78 3.16 -13.84 14.29
C ARG A 78 3.26 -15.36 14.35
N ASN A 79 2.65 -16.06 13.39
CA ASN A 79 2.67 -17.52 13.32
C ASN A 79 3.72 -18.05 12.32
N LYS A 80 4.63 -17.20 11.85
CA LYS A 80 5.63 -17.54 10.84
C LYS A 80 7.03 -17.45 11.41
N ASP A 81 7.91 -18.30 10.90
CA ASP A 81 9.34 -18.22 11.19
C ASP A 81 9.98 -17.15 10.28
N LEU A 82 10.25 -15.98 10.87
CA LEU A 82 10.80 -14.84 10.12
C LEU A 82 12.25 -15.08 9.66
N ASP A 83 13.02 -15.92 10.36
CA ASP A 83 14.38 -16.27 9.93
C ASP A 83 14.32 -17.14 8.67
N GLN A 84 13.43 -18.13 8.67
CA GLN A 84 13.22 -18.97 7.48
C GLN A 84 12.64 -18.20 6.30
N ILE A 85 11.77 -17.20 6.54
CA ILE A 85 11.30 -16.29 5.50
C ILE A 85 12.47 -15.50 4.90
N ARG A 86 13.32 -14.89 5.73
CA ARG A 86 14.48 -14.13 5.25
C ARG A 86 15.41 -15.02 4.41
N ILE A 87 15.71 -16.23 4.88
CA ILE A 87 16.51 -17.21 4.15
C ILE A 87 15.88 -17.54 2.79
N ALA A 88 14.58 -17.84 2.73
CA ALA A 88 13.90 -18.12 1.46
C ALA A 88 13.94 -16.92 0.50
N CYS A 89 13.80 -15.70 1.01
CA CYS A 89 13.95 -14.49 0.22
C CYS A 89 15.38 -14.32 -0.32
N ASP A 90 16.41 -14.60 0.48
CA ASP A 90 17.81 -14.53 0.06
C ASP A 90 18.15 -15.61 -0.99
N GLU A 91 17.63 -16.82 -0.82
CA GLU A 91 17.84 -17.94 -1.76
C GLU A 91 17.21 -17.70 -3.13
N THR A 92 16.07 -17.01 -3.17
CA THR A 92 15.24 -16.90 -4.38
C THR A 92 15.26 -15.52 -5.02
N GLY A 93 15.71 -14.49 -4.29
CA GLY A 93 15.66 -13.10 -4.71
C GLY A 93 14.27 -12.45 -4.62
N ILE A 94 13.26 -13.16 -4.08
CA ILE A 94 11.89 -12.64 -3.97
C ILE A 94 11.78 -11.62 -2.82
N GLU A 95 11.12 -10.49 -3.08
CA GLU A 95 10.89 -9.45 -2.09
C GLU A 95 9.62 -9.71 -1.25
N VAL A 96 9.58 -9.21 -0.02
CA VAL A 96 8.32 -9.09 0.74
C VAL A 96 7.75 -7.69 0.51
N ALA A 97 6.70 -7.59 -0.30
CA ALA A 97 6.11 -6.30 -0.65
C ALA A 97 5.39 -5.65 0.54
N GLN A 98 4.56 -6.43 1.25
CA GLN A 98 3.86 -6.05 2.47
C GLN A 98 3.46 -7.28 3.30
N PHE A 99 3.07 -7.05 4.55
CA PHE A 99 2.35 -8.03 5.38
C PHE A 99 1.37 -7.31 6.31
N THR A 100 0.39 -8.01 6.87
CA THR A 100 -0.51 -7.41 7.88
C THR A 100 0.21 -7.21 9.22
N ALA A 101 0.33 -5.96 9.67
CA ALA A 101 0.98 -5.61 10.95
C ALA A 101 0.24 -6.19 12.16
N TRP A 102 -1.10 -6.10 12.13
CA TRP A 102 -1.95 -6.28 13.30
C TRP A 102 -3.27 -6.98 12.89
N PRO A 103 -3.80 -7.96 13.66
CA PRO A 103 -5.04 -8.64 13.33
C PRO A 103 -6.25 -7.69 13.32
N PHE A 104 -7.35 -8.08 12.67
CA PHE A 104 -8.59 -7.28 12.61
C PHE A 104 -9.13 -6.80 13.97
N ASN A 105 -8.87 -7.53 15.06
CA ASN A 105 -9.46 -7.26 16.37
C ASN A 105 -8.47 -7.31 17.54
N PRO A 106 -8.58 -6.36 18.48
CA PRO A 106 -9.44 -5.18 18.45
C PRO A 106 -8.99 -4.07 17.46
N GLY A 107 -9.93 -3.22 17.04
CA GLY A 107 -9.73 -2.13 16.07
C GLY A 107 -9.12 -0.85 16.67
N MET A 108 -8.48 -0.06 15.81
CA MET A 108 -7.91 1.26 16.17
C MET A 108 -8.99 2.37 16.25
N ASN A 109 -10.19 2.10 15.76
CA ASN A 109 -11.33 3.00 15.89
C ASN A 109 -11.91 3.11 17.32
N ASP A 110 -11.40 2.33 18.27
CA ASP A 110 -11.66 2.46 19.71
C ASP A 110 -10.36 2.85 20.45
N PRO A 111 -10.31 4.04 21.09
CA PRO A 111 -9.10 4.58 21.69
C PRO A 111 -8.56 3.74 22.84
N LYS A 112 -9.38 2.89 23.48
CA LYS A 112 -8.91 1.98 24.53
C LYS A 112 -7.86 0.99 24.02
N ASN A 113 -7.82 0.76 22.71
CA ASN A 113 -6.89 -0.18 22.08
C ASN A 113 -5.60 0.48 21.62
N HIS A 114 -5.50 1.81 21.62
CA HIS A 114 -4.38 2.54 20.98
C HIS A 114 -3.02 2.19 21.58
N ASP A 115 -2.91 2.05 22.89
CA ASP A 115 -1.64 1.70 23.53
C ASP A 115 -1.18 0.29 23.17
N ARG A 116 -2.14 -0.64 23.05
CA ARG A 116 -1.86 -2.04 22.69
C ARG A 116 -1.49 -2.16 21.22
N ILE A 117 -2.21 -1.46 20.34
CA ILE A 117 -1.92 -1.44 18.89
C ILE A 117 -0.59 -0.73 18.62
N GLY A 118 -0.27 0.35 19.34
CA GLY A 118 1.03 1.02 19.22
C GLY A 118 2.21 0.10 19.55
N LYS A 119 2.06 -0.79 20.54
CA LYS A 119 3.05 -1.84 20.82
C LYS A 119 3.16 -2.86 19.68
N GLU A 120 2.04 -3.30 19.12
CA GLU A 120 2.09 -4.20 17.95
C GLU A 120 2.78 -3.53 16.76
N ILE A 121 2.50 -2.26 16.48
CA ILE A 121 3.16 -1.53 15.40
C ILE A 121 4.67 -1.50 15.63
N ALA A 122 5.12 -1.24 16.87
CA ALA A 122 6.54 -1.29 17.21
C ALA A 122 7.16 -2.66 16.90
N GLU A 123 6.49 -3.74 17.27
CA GLU A 123 6.96 -5.11 17.04
C GLU A 123 6.91 -5.50 15.55
N SER A 124 5.89 -5.04 14.84
CA SER A 124 5.73 -5.25 13.40
C SER A 124 6.80 -4.50 12.61
N ILE A 125 7.23 -3.31 13.05
CA ILE A 125 8.40 -2.63 12.48
C ILE A 125 9.65 -3.52 12.59
N GLN A 126 9.86 -4.19 13.72
CA GLN A 126 11.01 -5.10 13.86
C GLN A 126 10.89 -6.31 12.94
N ALA A 127 9.67 -6.88 12.82
CA ALA A 127 9.40 -7.96 11.88
C ALA A 127 9.68 -7.52 10.43
N ALA A 128 9.20 -6.33 10.04
CA ALA A 128 9.42 -5.73 8.72
C ALA A 128 10.92 -5.61 8.41
N LYS A 129 11.71 -5.06 9.34
CA LYS A 129 13.17 -4.95 9.21
C LYS A 129 13.84 -6.32 9.03
N LYS A 130 13.40 -7.32 9.80
CA LYS A 130 13.96 -8.67 9.75
C LYS A 130 13.75 -9.35 8.39
N ILE A 131 12.58 -9.19 7.79
CA ILE A 131 12.23 -9.79 6.50
C ILE A 131 12.47 -8.87 5.30
N GLY A 132 12.89 -7.62 5.52
CA GLY A 132 13.12 -6.63 4.48
C GLY A 132 11.85 -6.03 3.86
N ALA A 133 10.71 -6.11 4.55
CA ALA A 133 9.47 -5.49 4.09
C ALA A 133 9.48 -3.98 4.34
N ARG A 134 8.94 -3.20 3.39
CA ARG A 134 8.84 -1.73 3.48
C ARG A 134 7.44 -1.21 3.79
N LYS A 135 6.44 -2.09 3.82
CA LYS A 135 5.05 -1.73 4.05
C LYS A 135 4.42 -2.75 4.98
N MET A 136 3.42 -2.31 5.73
CA MET A 136 2.58 -3.20 6.50
C MET A 136 1.15 -2.68 6.60
N THR A 137 0.20 -3.58 6.35
CA THR A 137 -1.22 -3.25 6.35
C THR A 137 -1.74 -3.06 7.76
N VAL A 138 -2.52 -2.00 7.95
CA VAL A 138 -3.21 -1.67 9.20
C VAL A 138 -4.70 -1.47 8.95
N ILE A 139 -5.52 -1.91 9.89
CA ILE A 139 -6.98 -1.99 9.73
C ILE A 139 -7.69 -1.10 10.74
N ALA A 140 -8.69 -0.33 10.30
CA ALA A 140 -9.44 0.62 11.13
C ALA A 140 -10.21 -0.09 12.27
N GLY A 141 -11.03 -1.08 11.92
CA GLY A 141 -11.80 -1.87 12.89
C GLY A 141 -13.28 -1.99 12.54
N ASN A 142 -13.98 -2.84 13.28
CA ASN A 142 -15.43 -2.98 13.15
C ASN A 142 -16.16 -1.87 13.92
N ASP A 143 -17.41 -1.59 13.54
CA ASP A 143 -18.29 -0.63 14.20
C ASP A 143 -18.32 -0.82 15.71
N GLN A 144 -18.20 0.30 16.43
CA GLN A 144 -18.18 0.32 17.89
C GLN A 144 -19.55 0.77 18.43
N PRO A 145 -20.16 0.00 19.35
CA PRO A 145 -21.43 0.39 19.95
C PRO A 145 -21.35 1.78 20.59
N GLY A 146 -22.30 2.65 20.24
CA GLY A 146 -22.39 4.00 20.80
C GLY A 146 -21.44 5.03 20.16
N MET A 147 -20.72 4.68 19.09
CA MET A 147 -19.90 5.62 18.32
C MET A 147 -20.48 5.83 16.91
N THR A 148 -20.43 7.07 16.42
CA THR A 148 -20.71 7.38 15.02
C THR A 148 -19.52 6.99 14.13
N GLN A 149 -19.75 6.90 12.81
CA GLN A 149 -18.65 6.71 11.83
C GLN A 149 -17.58 7.79 11.98
N GLU A 150 -18.00 9.06 12.12
CA GLU A 150 -17.08 10.18 12.30
C GLU A 150 -16.22 10.02 13.56
N GLN A 151 -16.80 9.68 14.70
CA GLN A 151 -16.04 9.45 15.94
C GLN A 151 -15.04 8.30 15.78
N MET A 152 -15.44 7.24 15.08
CA MET A 152 -14.55 6.11 14.78
C MET A 152 -13.39 6.52 13.87
N HIS A 153 -13.64 7.34 12.85
CA HIS A 153 -12.61 7.87 11.95
C HIS A 153 -11.68 8.85 12.67
N GLU A 154 -12.20 9.73 13.52
CA GLU A 154 -11.38 10.60 14.39
C GLU A 154 -10.44 9.80 15.29
N ASN A 155 -10.90 8.67 15.84
CA ASN A 155 -10.08 7.76 16.63
C ASN A 155 -9.00 7.07 15.78
N VAL A 156 -9.32 6.67 14.55
CA VAL A 156 -8.34 6.14 13.58
C VAL A 156 -7.26 7.17 13.29
N ILE A 157 -7.63 8.42 12.99
CA ILE A 157 -6.71 9.54 12.74
C ILE A 157 -5.81 9.77 13.96
N THR A 158 -6.40 9.78 15.16
CA THR A 158 -5.66 9.98 16.42
C THR A 158 -4.62 8.88 16.64
N GLY A 159 -4.99 7.61 16.42
CA GLY A 159 -4.07 6.47 16.52
C GLY A 159 -2.93 6.56 15.49
N LEU A 160 -3.27 6.76 14.22
CA LEU A 160 -2.29 6.84 13.13
C LEU A 160 -1.32 8.02 13.31
N LYS A 161 -1.79 9.20 13.75
CA LYS A 161 -0.91 10.35 14.09
C LYS A 161 0.08 10.00 15.20
N LYS A 162 -0.33 9.20 16.19
CA LYS A 162 0.55 8.75 17.29
C LYS A 162 1.65 7.80 16.80
N TRP A 163 1.37 6.98 15.79
CA TRP A 163 2.30 5.96 15.30
C TRP A 163 3.10 6.38 14.06
N ALA A 164 2.66 7.41 13.34
CA ALA A 164 3.33 7.93 12.15
C ALA A 164 4.83 8.24 12.36
N PRO A 165 5.27 8.89 13.47
CA PRO A 165 6.70 9.12 13.69
C PRO A 165 7.52 7.84 13.74
N MET A 166 6.98 6.75 14.30
CA MET A 166 7.68 5.47 14.36
C MET A 166 7.84 4.84 12.97
N ALA A 167 6.81 4.97 12.12
CA ALA A 167 6.82 4.52 10.73
C ALA A 167 7.82 5.31 9.89
N GLU A 168 7.86 6.64 10.06
CA GLU A 168 8.82 7.56 9.44
C GLU A 168 10.26 7.23 9.84
N ASP A 169 10.56 7.14 11.14
CA ASP A 169 11.89 6.81 11.65
C ASP A 169 12.39 5.43 11.18
N ALA A 170 11.47 4.48 11.00
CA ALA A 170 11.79 3.15 10.54
C ALA A 170 11.90 3.02 9.01
N GLY A 171 11.37 3.97 8.24
CA GLY A 171 11.21 3.84 6.80
C GLY A 171 10.24 2.71 6.41
N VAL A 172 9.23 2.44 7.22
CA VAL A 172 8.21 1.39 6.98
C VAL A 172 6.84 2.04 6.91
N MET A 173 6.17 1.95 5.77
CA MET A 173 4.87 2.59 5.54
C MET A 173 3.72 1.79 6.17
N LEU A 174 2.85 2.48 6.90
CA LEU A 174 1.53 1.97 7.30
C LEU A 174 0.57 2.15 6.13
N ILE A 175 0.03 1.06 5.61
CA ILE A 175 -0.97 1.11 4.54
C ILE A 175 -2.36 0.78 5.12
N LEU A 176 -3.19 1.81 5.29
CA LEU A 176 -4.55 1.73 5.82
C LEU A 176 -5.47 1.14 4.74
N GLU A 177 -6.14 0.05 5.06
CA GLU A 177 -7.00 -0.64 4.09
C GLU A 177 -8.49 -0.40 4.38
N PRO A 178 -9.20 0.33 3.51
CA PRO A 178 -10.66 0.35 3.50
C PRO A 178 -11.21 -0.95 2.91
N MET A 179 -12.23 -1.51 3.57
CA MET A 179 -12.80 -2.82 3.25
C MET A 179 -14.10 -2.68 2.44
N ASN A 180 -14.72 -3.81 2.07
CA ASN A 180 -16.11 -3.84 1.62
C ASN A 180 -17.03 -4.40 2.70
N ILE A 181 -18.14 -3.71 2.98
CA ILE A 181 -19.14 -4.15 3.96
C ILE A 181 -20.28 -4.98 3.35
N ARG A 182 -20.34 -5.04 2.02
CA ARG A 182 -21.42 -5.72 1.30
C ARG A 182 -21.24 -7.23 1.26
N VAL A 183 -20.01 -7.69 1.02
CA VAL A 183 -19.70 -9.11 0.78
C VAL A 183 -18.91 -9.70 1.94
N ASP A 184 -17.78 -9.12 2.32
CA ASP A 184 -16.80 -9.79 3.18
C ASP A 184 -16.75 -9.25 4.62
N HIS A 185 -16.81 -7.93 4.81
CA HIS A 185 -16.54 -7.30 6.10
C HIS A 185 -17.75 -6.51 6.62
N LYS A 186 -18.90 -7.20 6.76
CA LYS A 186 -20.11 -6.58 7.35
C LYS A 186 -19.79 -5.94 8.71
N GLY A 187 -20.14 -4.66 8.84
CA GLY A 187 -19.90 -3.89 10.06
C GLY A 187 -18.47 -3.39 10.22
N HIS A 188 -17.68 -3.29 9.14
CA HIS A 188 -16.41 -2.55 9.17
C HIS A 188 -16.67 -1.03 9.15
N CYS A 189 -15.90 -0.25 9.92
CA CYS A 189 -16.11 1.20 10.00
C CYS A 189 -15.47 1.98 8.85
N LEU A 190 -14.58 1.37 8.06
CA LEU A 190 -13.90 2.08 6.98
C LEU A 190 -14.06 1.33 5.65
N TYR A 191 -14.74 1.96 4.70
CA TYR A 191 -15.02 1.39 3.39
C TYR A 191 -15.10 2.49 2.33
N GLY A 192 -14.67 2.15 1.12
CA GLY A 192 -14.55 3.11 0.02
C GLY A 192 -13.39 4.10 0.21
N SER A 193 -13.09 4.85 -0.85
CA SER A 193 -11.96 5.77 -0.87
C SER A 193 -12.17 7.12 -0.17
N PRO A 194 -13.35 7.79 -0.15
CA PRO A 194 -13.45 9.17 0.31
C PRO A 194 -12.96 9.38 1.75
N GLU A 195 -13.41 8.52 2.66
CA GLU A 195 -13.02 8.61 4.08
C GLU A 195 -11.58 8.16 4.30
N ALA A 196 -11.11 7.12 3.60
CA ALA A 196 -9.72 6.67 3.70
C ALA A 196 -8.73 7.77 3.22
N VAL A 197 -9.07 8.47 2.14
CA VAL A 197 -8.30 9.61 1.61
C VAL A 197 -8.31 10.77 2.59
N ARG A 198 -9.47 11.12 3.16
CA ARG A 198 -9.58 12.15 4.19
C ARG A 198 -8.70 11.83 5.38
N ILE A 199 -8.82 10.62 5.95
CA ILE A 199 -8.03 10.14 7.08
C ILE A 199 -6.52 10.28 6.80
N CYS A 200 -6.03 9.77 5.67
CA CYS A 200 -4.59 9.83 5.37
C CYS A 200 -4.09 11.28 5.17
N ARG A 201 -4.87 12.13 4.50
CA ARG A 201 -4.55 13.57 4.36
C ARG A 201 -4.51 14.28 5.71
N GLU A 202 -5.45 13.97 6.61
CA GLU A 202 -5.49 14.55 7.95
C GLU A 202 -4.36 14.04 8.86
N VAL A 203 -3.96 12.78 8.73
CA VAL A 203 -2.75 12.25 9.40
C VAL A 203 -1.51 12.99 8.92
N GLY A 204 -1.43 13.28 7.61
CA GLY A 204 -0.42 14.18 7.04
C GLY A 204 1.01 13.61 7.03
N SER A 205 1.15 12.28 7.13
CA SER A 205 2.46 11.61 7.11
C SER A 205 2.74 10.98 5.75
N PRO A 206 3.98 11.08 5.21
CA PRO A 206 4.36 10.35 4.00
C PRO A 206 4.40 8.83 4.20
N MET A 207 4.50 8.34 5.44
CA MET A 207 4.53 6.92 5.79
C MET A 207 3.19 6.37 6.28
N VAL A 208 2.10 7.14 6.15
CA VAL A 208 0.73 6.64 6.35
C VAL A 208 -0.06 6.89 5.07
N LYS A 209 -0.36 5.79 4.37
CA LYS A 209 -1.00 5.81 3.05
C LYS A 209 -2.10 4.77 2.98
N ILE A 210 -2.79 4.70 1.85
CA ILE A 210 -3.87 3.75 1.61
C ILE A 210 -3.31 2.49 0.95
N ASN A 211 -3.73 1.34 1.47
CA ASN A 211 -3.75 0.11 0.71
C ASN A 211 -5.01 0.12 -0.17
N TRP A 212 -4.84 0.46 -1.45
CA TRP A 212 -5.95 0.67 -2.37
C TRP A 212 -6.32 -0.66 -3.03
N ASP A 213 -6.97 -1.53 -2.25
CA ASP A 213 -7.47 -2.81 -2.75
C ASP A 213 -8.64 -2.60 -3.73
N LEU A 214 -8.39 -2.90 -5.01
CA LEU A 214 -9.32 -2.65 -6.10
C LEU A 214 -10.59 -3.51 -6.00
N TYR A 215 -10.54 -4.66 -5.33
CA TYR A 215 -11.69 -5.53 -5.12
C TYR A 215 -12.66 -4.90 -4.12
N HIS A 216 -12.13 -4.42 -2.99
CA HIS A 216 -12.92 -3.71 -1.98
C HIS A 216 -13.54 -2.41 -2.54
N MET A 217 -12.77 -1.66 -3.33
CA MET A 217 -13.24 -0.44 -3.99
C MET A 217 -14.31 -0.71 -5.05
N GLN A 218 -14.15 -1.76 -5.87
CA GLN A 218 -15.14 -2.09 -6.91
C GLN A 218 -16.50 -2.43 -6.29
N ILE A 219 -16.51 -3.24 -5.23
CA ILE A 219 -17.75 -3.65 -4.55
C ILE A 219 -18.44 -2.46 -3.88
N THR A 220 -17.66 -1.52 -3.34
CA THR A 220 -18.18 -0.43 -2.51
C THR A 220 -18.66 0.75 -3.35
N GLU A 221 -17.91 1.13 -4.39
CA GLU A 221 -18.13 2.41 -5.07
C GLU A 221 -17.83 2.42 -6.58
N GLY A 222 -17.15 1.41 -7.13
CA GLY A 222 -16.80 1.35 -8.56
C GLY A 222 -15.95 2.54 -9.01
N ASP A 223 -16.04 2.89 -10.30
CA ASP A 223 -15.32 4.05 -10.90
C ASP A 223 -13.81 4.08 -10.59
N LEU A 224 -13.20 2.88 -10.59
CA LEU A 224 -11.86 2.61 -10.04
C LEU A 224 -10.80 3.58 -10.54
N CYS A 225 -10.71 3.80 -11.85
CA CYS A 225 -9.67 4.65 -12.44
C CYS A 225 -9.78 6.11 -11.98
N ARG A 226 -11.01 6.67 -12.02
CA ARG A 226 -11.24 8.06 -11.66
C ARG A 226 -11.01 8.30 -10.17
N ARG A 227 -11.52 7.42 -9.31
CA ARG A 227 -11.34 7.54 -7.86
C ARG A 227 -9.88 7.36 -7.46
N MET A 228 -9.17 6.41 -8.08
CA MET A 228 -7.73 6.25 -7.88
C MET A 228 -6.97 7.53 -8.26
N ARG A 229 -7.35 8.19 -9.37
CA ARG A 229 -6.78 9.47 -9.79
C ARG A 229 -7.09 10.61 -8.79
N GLU A 230 -8.30 10.68 -8.27
CA GLU A 230 -8.73 11.69 -7.27
C GLU A 230 -8.04 11.54 -5.90
N GLY A 231 -7.70 10.31 -5.52
CA GLY A 231 -7.02 9.97 -4.27
C GLY A 231 -5.52 9.64 -4.43
N TRP A 232 -4.94 9.87 -5.61
CA TRP A 232 -3.63 9.33 -5.99
C TRP A 232 -2.50 9.69 -5.04
N ASP A 233 -2.53 10.91 -4.49
CA ASP A 233 -1.56 11.41 -3.52
C ASP A 233 -1.50 10.59 -2.21
N GLN A 234 -2.52 9.75 -1.96
CA GLN A 234 -2.61 8.89 -0.78
C GLN A 234 -2.43 7.40 -1.08
N VAL A 235 -2.20 6.98 -2.33
CA VAL A 235 -1.94 5.57 -2.65
C VAL A 235 -0.54 5.17 -2.16
N GLY A 236 -0.45 4.16 -1.31
CA GLY A 236 0.81 3.58 -0.82
C GLY A 236 1.05 2.15 -1.33
N TYR A 237 -0.03 1.44 -1.65
CA TYR A 237 0.01 0.11 -2.21
C TYR A 237 -1.28 -0.16 -2.99
N LEU A 238 -1.21 -1.03 -3.99
CA LEU A 238 -2.38 -1.54 -4.71
C LEU A 238 -2.50 -3.04 -4.44
N GLN A 239 -3.72 -3.50 -4.17
CA GLN A 239 -4.08 -4.91 -4.21
C GLN A 239 -5.19 -5.14 -5.22
N LEU A 240 -5.32 -6.39 -5.67
CA LEU A 240 -6.34 -6.77 -6.61
C LEU A 240 -6.90 -8.17 -6.34
N ALA A 241 -8.17 -8.29 -6.68
CA ALA A 241 -8.89 -9.52 -6.94
C ALA A 241 -10.08 -9.19 -7.84
N ASP A 242 -10.43 -10.07 -8.75
CA ASP A 242 -11.55 -9.83 -9.65
C ASP A 242 -12.89 -9.85 -8.89
N ASN A 243 -13.84 -9.05 -9.38
CA ASN A 243 -15.19 -8.96 -8.83
C ASN A 243 -16.19 -9.37 -9.91
N PRO A 244 -17.20 -10.20 -9.60
CA PRO A 244 -17.40 -10.92 -8.34
C PRO A 244 -16.48 -12.13 -8.17
N GLY A 245 -16.37 -12.63 -6.93
CA GLY A 245 -15.77 -13.94 -6.62
C GLY A 245 -14.39 -13.93 -5.99
N ARG A 246 -13.69 -12.78 -5.95
CA ARG A 246 -12.35 -12.61 -5.34
C ARG A 246 -11.32 -13.59 -5.93
N ARG A 247 -11.34 -13.68 -7.26
CA ARG A 247 -10.53 -14.59 -8.08
C ARG A 247 -9.45 -13.83 -8.84
N GLU A 248 -8.59 -14.54 -9.56
CA GLU A 248 -7.57 -13.91 -10.41
C GLU A 248 -8.18 -13.05 -11.54
N PRO A 249 -7.49 -12.01 -12.04
CA PRO A 249 -7.94 -11.20 -13.16
C PRO A 249 -8.44 -11.99 -14.37
N GLY A 250 -9.52 -11.50 -14.99
CA GLY A 250 -10.13 -12.08 -16.18
C GLY A 250 -11.23 -13.09 -15.88
N THR A 251 -11.69 -13.15 -14.63
CA THR A 251 -12.74 -14.05 -14.15
C THR A 251 -14.03 -13.33 -13.79
N GLY A 252 -13.98 -12.01 -13.66
CA GLY A 252 -15.07 -11.13 -13.29
C GLY A 252 -15.24 -9.97 -14.28
N GLU A 253 -15.72 -8.84 -13.77
CA GLU A 253 -16.19 -7.69 -14.54
C GLU A 253 -15.15 -6.58 -14.69
N ILE A 254 -14.00 -6.66 -14.03
CA ILE A 254 -12.99 -5.60 -14.02
C ILE A 254 -12.06 -5.72 -15.23
N ASP A 255 -11.99 -4.68 -16.05
CA ASP A 255 -10.95 -4.54 -17.07
C ASP A 255 -9.61 -4.11 -16.45
N TYR A 256 -8.83 -5.10 -16.01
CA TYR A 256 -7.55 -4.87 -15.36
C TYR A 256 -6.48 -4.25 -16.26
N SER A 257 -6.50 -4.50 -17.57
CA SER A 257 -5.59 -3.84 -18.51
C SER A 257 -5.74 -2.32 -18.41
N ARG A 258 -6.99 -1.84 -18.39
CA ARG A 258 -7.27 -0.41 -18.21
C ARG A 258 -6.82 0.11 -16.84
N VAL A 259 -7.06 -0.64 -15.78
CA VAL A 259 -6.70 -0.23 -14.40
C VAL A 259 -5.18 -0.17 -14.21
N PHE A 260 -4.43 -1.15 -14.71
CA PHE A 260 -2.97 -1.15 -14.66
C PHE A 260 -2.38 0.02 -15.45
N LYS A 261 -2.92 0.29 -16.65
CA LYS A 261 -2.52 1.46 -17.43
C LYS A 261 -2.75 2.76 -16.68
N GLU A 262 -3.91 2.91 -16.05
CA GLU A 262 -4.22 4.10 -15.26
C GLU A 262 -3.21 4.28 -14.11
N ALA A 263 -2.94 3.24 -13.34
CA ALA A 263 -1.95 3.28 -12.26
C ALA A 263 -0.55 3.65 -12.79
N TRP A 264 -0.14 3.07 -13.92
CA TRP A 264 1.13 3.40 -14.55
C TRP A 264 1.22 4.86 -15.01
N ASP A 265 0.17 5.36 -15.67
CA ASP A 265 0.07 6.73 -16.16
C ASP A 265 0.07 7.75 -15.01
N LEU A 266 -0.44 7.35 -13.83
CA LEU A 266 -0.35 8.14 -12.59
C LEU A 266 1.03 8.06 -11.93
N GLY A 267 1.91 7.17 -12.39
CA GLY A 267 3.29 7.06 -11.91
C GLY A 267 3.55 5.91 -10.94
N TYR A 268 2.64 4.93 -10.82
CA TYR A 268 2.89 3.75 -9.98
C TYR A 268 4.01 2.89 -10.54
N ARG A 269 4.98 2.53 -9.70
CA ARG A 269 6.13 1.65 -10.06
C ARG A 269 6.40 0.57 -9.01
N ASP A 270 5.59 0.51 -7.97
CA ASP A 270 5.68 -0.49 -6.91
C ASP A 270 4.92 -1.77 -7.30
N PHE A 271 4.91 -2.76 -6.41
CA PHE A 271 4.17 -4.00 -6.63
C PHE A 271 2.65 -3.81 -6.53
N ILE A 272 1.89 -4.61 -7.27
CA ILE A 272 0.45 -4.82 -7.08
C ILE A 272 0.24 -6.20 -6.46
N GLY A 273 -0.42 -6.25 -5.31
CA GLY A 273 -0.71 -7.48 -4.58
C GLY A 273 -1.84 -8.30 -5.22
N LEU A 274 -1.62 -9.60 -5.41
CA LEU A 274 -2.63 -10.55 -5.88
C LEU A 274 -3.31 -11.20 -4.67
N GLU A 275 -4.29 -10.52 -4.09
CA GLU A 275 -5.04 -10.99 -2.93
C GLU A 275 -6.31 -11.77 -3.32
N CYS A 276 -6.12 -12.82 -4.13
CA CYS A 276 -7.20 -13.64 -4.66
C CYS A 276 -6.87 -15.14 -4.62
N SER A 277 -7.92 -15.94 -4.70
CA SER A 277 -7.81 -17.40 -4.76
C SER A 277 -8.01 -17.90 -6.19
N PRO A 278 -7.08 -18.68 -6.76
CA PRO A 278 -7.25 -19.29 -8.08
C PRO A 278 -8.62 -19.95 -8.26
N THR A 279 -9.30 -19.66 -9.37
CA THR A 279 -10.67 -20.15 -9.68
C THR A 279 -10.82 -21.66 -9.54
N ASP A 280 -9.79 -22.40 -9.92
CA ASP A 280 -9.76 -23.87 -9.96
C ASP A 280 -8.71 -24.47 -9.02
N GLY A 281 -8.17 -23.66 -8.10
CA GLY A 281 -7.11 -24.06 -7.19
C GLY A 281 -5.74 -24.29 -7.85
N ASN A 282 -5.56 -23.93 -9.12
CA ASN A 282 -4.29 -24.11 -9.83
C ASN A 282 -3.53 -22.77 -9.99
N ALA A 283 -2.45 -22.62 -9.21
CA ALA A 283 -1.62 -21.41 -9.19
C ALA A 283 -0.93 -21.12 -10.54
N GLU A 284 -0.55 -22.16 -11.30
CA GLU A 284 0.11 -22.00 -12.61
C GLU A 284 -0.87 -21.43 -13.65
N ARG A 285 -2.09 -21.97 -13.74
CA ARG A 285 -3.11 -21.44 -14.65
C ARG A 285 -3.57 -20.05 -14.25
N ALA A 286 -3.70 -19.77 -12.95
CA ALA A 286 -4.00 -18.42 -12.49
C ALA A 286 -2.88 -17.43 -12.86
N THR A 287 -1.62 -17.86 -12.76
CA THR A 287 -0.45 -17.07 -13.20
C THR A 287 -0.52 -16.75 -14.69
N GLU A 288 -0.91 -17.70 -15.55
CA GLU A 288 -1.12 -17.46 -16.98
C GLU A 288 -2.22 -16.41 -17.24
N ARG A 289 -3.32 -16.45 -16.49
CA ARG A 289 -4.42 -15.46 -16.60
C ARG A 289 -4.00 -14.07 -16.16
N VAL A 290 -3.24 -13.94 -15.06
CA VAL A 290 -2.66 -12.66 -14.64
C VAL A 290 -1.81 -12.07 -15.76
N LYS A 291 -0.94 -12.87 -16.38
CA LYS A 291 -0.11 -12.43 -17.51
C LYS A 291 -0.95 -12.01 -18.71
N ALA A 292 -2.04 -12.73 -19.01
CA ALA A 292 -2.95 -12.40 -20.10
C ALA A 292 -3.74 -11.10 -19.85
N ALA A 293 -3.99 -10.73 -18.59
CA ALA A 293 -4.65 -9.47 -18.22
C ALA A 293 -3.70 -8.27 -18.23
N ASP A 294 -2.39 -8.49 -18.10
CA ASP A 294 -1.34 -7.45 -18.09
C ASP A 294 -0.90 -7.04 -19.51
N VAL A 295 -1.88 -6.70 -20.35
CA VAL A 295 -1.70 -6.29 -21.75
C VAL A 295 -2.23 -4.87 -21.97
N TRP A 296 -1.40 -3.87 -21.72
CA TRP A 296 -1.73 -2.44 -21.90
C TRP A 296 -0.54 -1.65 -22.44
#